data_AF-A0A067SLH3-F1
#
_entry.id   AF-A0A067SLH3-F1
#
_cell.length_a   1.000
_cell.length_b   1.000
_cell.length_c   1.000
_cell.angle_alpha   90.00
_cell.angle_beta   90.00
_cell.angle_gamma   90.00
#
_symmetry.space_group_name_H-M   'P 1'
#
loop_
_entity.id
_entity.type
_entity.pdbx_description
1 polymer ?
#
loop_
_entity_poly.entity_id
_entity_poly.type
_entity_poly.pdbx_seq_one_letter_code
_entity_poly.pdbx_strand_id
1 'polypeptide(L)'
;MDEVKKKGLKAISGVRGQFANFEKTQPGYYGELGSVIIHQTLYNMFPPSKMDPALIAPLTSNEVVQRILVPEVALHLIMEDMDLEGEEGMEEALEILRDSSSYGVAMFPEDGGEWG
;
A
#
# COMPACT_ATOMS: atom_id res chain seq x y z
N MET A 1 -25.34 -11.12 28.14
CA MET A 1 -23.86 -11.02 28.11
C MET A 1 -23.26 -11.37 26.73
N ASP A 2 -24.07 -11.82 25.76
CA ASP A 2 -23.59 -12.20 24.42
C ASP A 2 -23.49 -11.05 23.40
N GLU A 3 -24.23 -9.96 23.58
CA GLU A 3 -24.17 -8.81 22.65
C GLU A 3 -22.84 -8.03 22.71
N VAL A 4 -22.19 -8.00 23.87
CA VAL A 4 -20.92 -7.28 24.07
C VAL A 4 -19.77 -8.01 23.35
N LYS A 5 -19.79 -9.35 23.32
CA LYS A 5 -18.81 -10.15 22.56
C LYS A 5 -18.97 -10.00 21.04
N LYS A 6 -20.21 -9.89 20.55
CA LYS A 6 -20.51 -9.75 19.12
C LYS A 6 -20.14 -8.37 18.56
N LYS A 7 -20.24 -7.31 19.38
CA LYS A 7 -19.76 -5.95 19.02
C LYS A 7 -18.24 -5.84 19.01
N GLY A 8 -17.54 -6.50 19.93
CA GLY A 8 -16.07 -6.52 19.97
C GLY A 8 -15.43 -7.07 18.70
N LEU A 9 -15.95 -8.19 18.18
CA LEU A 9 -15.42 -8.84 16.97
C LEU A 9 -15.58 -7.98 15.70
N LYS A 10 -16.69 -7.24 15.56
CA LYS A 10 -16.88 -6.31 14.43
C LYS A 10 -16.02 -5.05 14.54
N ALA A 11 -15.77 -4.55 15.75
CA ALA A 11 -14.91 -3.39 15.97
C ALA A 11 -13.43 -3.70 15.68
N ILE A 12 -12.98 -4.93 15.98
CA ILE A 12 -11.60 -5.39 15.72
C ILE A 12 -11.33 -5.60 14.22
N SER A 13 -12.32 -6.09 13.47
CA SER A 13 -12.24 -6.23 12.00
C SER A 13 -12.31 -4.89 11.25
N GLY A 14 -12.91 -3.86 11.85
CA GLY A 14 -13.07 -2.56 11.21
C GLY A 14 -11.81 -1.73 11.33
N VAL A 15 -11.49 -1.27 12.53
CA VAL A 15 -10.50 -0.19 12.71
C VAL A 15 -9.08 -0.74 12.76
N ARG A 16 -8.82 -1.74 13.59
CA ARG A 16 -7.47 -2.30 13.78
C ARG A 16 -6.98 -3.08 12.57
N GLY A 17 -7.88 -3.78 11.87
CA GLY A 17 -7.58 -4.41 10.59
C GLY A 17 -7.26 -3.40 9.50
N GLN A 18 -8.00 -2.28 9.43
CA GLN A 18 -7.70 -1.19 8.50
C GLN A 18 -6.36 -0.51 8.82
N PHE A 19 -6.05 -0.24 10.09
CA PHE A 19 -4.75 0.33 10.50
C PHE A 19 -3.57 -0.61 10.21
N ALA A 20 -3.68 -1.90 10.58
CA ALA A 20 -2.63 -2.88 10.30
C ALA A 20 -2.45 -3.14 8.79
N ASN A 21 -3.49 -2.93 7.99
CA ASN A 21 -3.41 -3.02 6.53
C ASN A 21 -2.82 -1.73 5.93
N PHE A 22 -3.14 -0.56 6.50
CA PHE A 22 -2.59 0.73 6.10
C PHE A 22 -1.07 0.81 6.31
N GLU A 23 -0.56 0.35 7.47
CA GLU A 23 0.89 0.28 7.72
C GLU A 23 1.61 -0.66 6.75
N LYS A 24 0.95 -1.74 6.30
CA LYS A 24 1.54 -2.73 5.39
C LYS A 24 1.46 -2.35 3.92
N THR A 25 0.64 -1.38 3.55
CA THR A 25 0.48 -0.91 2.17
C THR A 25 1.15 0.44 1.92
N GLN A 26 1.93 0.95 2.88
CA GLN A 26 2.72 2.17 2.67
C GLN A 26 3.82 1.91 1.64
N PRO A 27 4.08 2.84 0.71
CA PRO A 27 5.09 2.68 -0.32
C PRO A 27 6.50 3.03 0.21
N GLY A 28 6.83 2.68 1.47
CA GLY A 28 8.13 3.00 2.07
C GLY A 28 8.47 4.49 2.07
N TYR A 29 9.72 4.83 1.75
CA TYR A 29 10.21 6.20 1.73
C TYR A 29 9.51 7.12 0.71
N TYR A 30 8.70 6.58 -0.20
CA TYR A 30 7.92 7.37 -1.14
C TYR A 30 6.73 8.11 -0.51
N GLY A 31 6.28 7.67 0.68
CA GLY A 31 5.19 8.32 1.42
C GLY A 31 3.85 8.33 0.69
N GLU A 32 2.88 9.09 1.22
CA GLU A 32 1.53 9.13 0.69
C GLU A 32 1.48 9.78 -0.69
N LEU A 33 2.28 10.84 -0.92
CA LEU A 33 2.38 11.47 -2.23
C LEU A 33 2.86 10.49 -3.30
N GLY A 34 3.87 9.66 -2.99
CA GLY A 34 4.33 8.61 -3.88
C GLY A 34 3.25 7.57 -4.15
N SER A 35 2.47 7.18 -3.13
CA SER A 35 1.32 6.28 -3.27
C SER A 35 0.31 6.80 -4.29
N VAL A 36 -0.04 8.09 -4.22
CA VAL A 36 -0.98 8.74 -5.14
C VAL A 36 -0.44 8.74 -6.58
N ILE A 37 0.84 9.07 -6.77
CA ILE A 37 1.48 9.09 -8.09
C ILE A 37 1.52 7.69 -8.70
N ILE A 38 1.95 6.68 -7.92
CA ILE A 38 1.98 5.28 -8.35
C ILE A 38 0.57 4.82 -8.72
N HIS A 39 -0.41 5.07 -7.86
CA HIS A 39 -1.81 4.70 -8.08
C HIS A 39 -2.36 5.31 -9.38
N GLN A 40 -2.16 6.62 -9.59
CA GLN A 40 -2.63 7.31 -10.79
C GLN A 40 -1.96 6.76 -12.05
N THR A 41 -0.66 6.46 -11.97
CA THR A 41 0.11 5.86 -13.07
C THR A 41 -0.45 4.48 -13.42
N LEU A 42 -0.70 3.64 -12.40
CA LEU A 42 -1.30 2.32 -12.55
C LEU A 42 -2.72 2.40 -13.13
N TYR A 43 -3.54 3.37 -12.75
CA TYR A 43 -4.88 3.55 -13.31
C TYR A 43 -4.84 3.93 -14.80
N ASN A 44 -3.83 4.70 -15.21
CA ASN A 44 -3.65 5.06 -16.62
C ASN A 44 -3.18 3.86 -17.45
N MET A 45 -2.28 3.03 -16.90
CA MET A 45 -1.75 1.83 -17.56
C MET A 45 -2.74 0.67 -17.57
N PHE A 46 -3.47 0.49 -16.47
CA PHE A 46 -4.44 -0.58 -16.23
C PHE A 46 -5.80 0.00 -15.83
N PRO A 47 -6.56 0.58 -16.78
CA PRO A 47 -7.86 1.16 -16.47
C PRO A 47 -8.81 0.13 -15.82
N PRO A 48 -9.50 0.48 -14.70
CA PRO A 48 -10.38 -0.46 -14.00
C PRO A 48 -11.46 -1.11 -14.89
N SER A 49 -11.94 -0.39 -15.90
CA SER A 49 -12.93 -0.88 -16.87
C SER A 49 -12.43 -1.99 -17.78
N LYS A 50 -11.10 -2.21 -17.83
CA LYS A 50 -10.45 -3.25 -18.63
C LYS A 50 -9.95 -4.43 -17.79
N MET A 51 -10.04 -4.37 -16.46
CA MET A 51 -9.70 -5.51 -15.61
C MET A 51 -10.83 -6.54 -15.62
N ASP A 52 -10.47 -7.80 -15.85
CA ASP A 52 -11.43 -8.90 -15.80
C ASP A 52 -11.83 -9.21 -14.34
N PRO A 53 -13.09 -8.99 -13.95
CA PRO A 53 -13.57 -9.28 -12.59
C PRO A 53 -13.36 -10.73 -12.17
N ALA A 54 -13.32 -11.68 -13.11
CA ALA A 54 -13.11 -13.10 -12.79
C ALA A 54 -11.68 -13.40 -12.31
N LEU A 55 -10.68 -12.60 -12.73
CA LEU A 55 -9.29 -12.77 -12.32
C LEU A 55 -8.97 -12.11 -10.98
N ILE A 56 -9.76 -11.10 -10.60
CA ILE A 56 -9.50 -10.27 -9.41
C ILE A 56 -10.45 -10.56 -8.26
N ALA A 57 -11.54 -11.30 -8.50
CA ALA A 57 -12.45 -11.72 -7.44
C ALA A 57 -11.71 -12.43 -6.30
N PRO A 58 -12.06 -12.17 -5.03
CA PRO A 58 -13.20 -11.37 -4.56
C PRO A 58 -12.91 -9.85 -4.46
N LEU A 59 -11.75 -9.37 -4.90
CA LEU A 59 -11.37 -7.96 -4.83
C LEU A 59 -11.94 -7.16 -6.00
N THR A 60 -12.21 -5.89 -5.75
CA THR A 60 -12.49 -4.88 -6.78
C THR A 60 -11.20 -4.43 -7.45
N SER A 61 -11.30 -3.88 -8.67
CA SER A 61 -10.14 -3.32 -9.38
C SER A 61 -9.38 -2.29 -8.54
N ASN A 62 -10.11 -1.46 -7.79
CA ASN A 62 -9.49 -0.48 -6.90
C ASN A 62 -8.72 -1.15 -5.76
N GLU A 63 -9.29 -2.18 -5.14
CA GLU A 63 -8.60 -2.92 -4.07
C GLU A 63 -7.35 -3.63 -4.57
N VAL A 64 -7.38 -4.18 -5.79
CA VAL A 64 -6.19 -4.77 -6.42
C VAL A 64 -5.11 -3.71 -6.60
N VAL A 65 -5.45 -2.54 -7.15
CA VAL A 65 -4.47 -1.48 -7.34
C VAL A 65 -3.90 -1.03 -6.00
N GLN A 66 -4.76 -0.65 -5.05
CA GLN A 66 -4.33 -0.05 -3.79
C GLN A 66 -3.60 -1.03 -2.86
N ARG A 67 -4.03 -2.29 -2.81
CA ARG A 67 -3.55 -3.26 -1.81
C ARG A 67 -2.48 -4.21 -2.36
N ILE A 68 -2.33 -4.28 -3.68
CA ILE A 68 -1.39 -5.20 -4.33
C ILE A 68 -0.45 -4.39 -5.22
N LEU A 69 -0.97 -3.75 -6.28
CA LEU A 69 -0.08 -3.16 -7.29
C LEU A 69 0.73 -1.97 -6.77
N VAL A 70 0.15 -1.11 -5.92
CA VAL A 70 0.88 0.02 -5.33
C VAL A 70 2.06 -0.46 -4.46
N PRO A 71 1.88 -1.36 -3.47
CA PRO A 71 3.00 -1.93 -2.73
C PRO A 71 4.03 -2.67 -3.59
N GLU A 72 3.60 -3.46 -4.57
CA GLU A 72 4.50 -4.20 -5.47
C GLU A 72 5.36 -3.24 -6.32
N VAL A 73 4.75 -2.18 -6.86
CA VAL A 73 5.50 -1.16 -7.61
C VAL A 73 6.48 -0.44 -6.69
N ALA A 74 6.06 -0.06 -5.48
CA ALA A 74 6.96 0.59 -4.53
C ALA A 74 8.17 -0.30 -4.20
N LEU A 75 7.96 -1.60 -3.99
CA LEU A 75 9.03 -2.57 -3.78
C LEU A 75 9.99 -2.62 -4.97
N HIS A 76 9.46 -2.73 -6.20
CA HIS A 76 10.29 -2.77 -7.41
C HIS A 76 11.06 -1.48 -7.66
N LEU A 77 10.47 -0.32 -7.35
CA LEU A 77 11.16 0.95 -7.43
C LEU A 77 12.30 1.05 -6.40
N ILE A 78 12.13 0.48 -5.20
CA ILE A 78 13.21 0.39 -4.21
C ILE A 78 14.32 -0.53 -4.71
N MET A 79 13.96 -1.67 -5.32
CA MET A 79 14.97 -2.55 -5.92
C MET A 79 15.78 -1.83 -7.00
N GLU A 80 15.12 -1.04 -7.85
CA GLU A 80 15.78 -0.24 -8.89
C GLU A 80 16.67 0.87 -8.30
N ASP A 81 16.18 1.62 -7.31
CA ASP A 81 16.94 2.68 -6.64
C ASP A 81 18.21 2.18 -5.95
N MET A 82 18.12 0.97 -5.39
CA MET A 82 19.18 0.36 -4.56
C MET A 82 20.07 -0.61 -5.35
N ASP A 83 19.85 -0.76 -6.66
CA ASP A 83 20.56 -1.70 -7.53
C ASP A 83 20.52 -3.15 -7.01
N LEU A 84 19.34 -3.57 -6.53
CA LEU A 84 19.09 -4.88 -5.95
C LEU A 84 18.49 -5.85 -6.96
N GLU A 85 19.04 -7.06 -7.02
CA GLU A 85 18.60 -8.10 -7.96
C GLU A 85 18.29 -9.44 -7.27
N GLY A 86 17.42 -10.23 -7.89
CA GLY A 86 17.09 -11.58 -7.43
C GLY A 86 16.23 -11.63 -6.16
N GLU A 87 16.12 -12.84 -5.59
CA GLU A 87 15.32 -13.08 -4.38
C GLU A 87 15.91 -12.39 -3.15
N GLU A 88 17.24 -12.39 -2.99
CA GLU A 88 17.93 -11.70 -1.90
C GLU A 88 17.71 -10.19 -1.96
N GLY A 89 17.81 -9.60 -3.15
CA GLY A 89 17.53 -8.17 -3.35
C GLY A 89 16.07 -7.81 -3.09
N MET A 90 15.13 -8.70 -3.40
CA MET A 90 13.70 -8.50 -3.10
C MET A 90 13.43 -8.52 -1.58
N GLU A 91 14.11 -9.41 -0.83
CA GLU A 91 14.01 -9.46 0.63
C GLU A 91 14.56 -8.19 1.27
N GLU A 92 15.74 -7.73 0.82
CA GLU A 92 16.34 -6.48 1.29
C GLU A 92 15.47 -5.26 0.95
N ALA A 93 14.94 -5.18 -0.27
CA ALA A 93 14.03 -4.10 -0.65
C ALA A 93 12.75 -4.09 0.18
N LEU A 94 12.24 -5.26 0.59
CA LEU A 94 11.06 -5.36 1.45
C LEU A 94 11.35 -4.89 2.88
N GLU A 95 12.55 -5.14 3.40
CA GLU A 95 13.01 -4.58 4.68
C GLU A 95 13.09 -3.06 4.59
N ILE A 96 13.74 -2.52 3.55
CA ILE A 96 13.84 -1.07 3.32
C ILE A 96 12.45 -0.44 3.21
N LEU A 97 11.52 -1.05 2.46
CA LEU A 97 10.15 -0.57 2.30
C LEU A 97 9.45 -0.42 3.66
N ARG A 98 9.60 -1.42 4.55
CA ARG A 98 8.97 -1.41 5.88
C ARG A 98 9.62 -0.40 6.82
N ASP A 99 10.94 -0.40 6.89
CA ASP A 99 11.70 0.43 7.82
C ASP A 99 11.59 1.92 7.47
N SER A 100 11.50 2.23 6.18
CA SER A 100 11.42 3.61 5.67
C SER A 100 10.00 4.19 5.61
N SER A 101 8.95 3.41 5.90
CA SER A 101 7.57 3.87 5.79
C SER A 101 7.26 5.09 6.69
N SER A 102 7.78 5.09 7.94
CA SER A 102 7.61 6.22 8.86
C SER A 102 8.27 7.51 8.36
N TYR A 103 9.43 7.37 7.70
CA TYR A 103 10.13 8.48 7.06
C TYR A 103 9.33 9.02 5.88
N GLY A 104 8.82 8.14 5.00
CA GLY A 104 8.03 8.53 3.84
C GLY A 104 6.78 9.32 4.22
N VAL A 105 6.03 8.85 5.23
CA VAL A 105 4.84 9.56 5.74
C VAL A 105 5.20 10.95 6.28
N ALA A 106 6.31 11.09 6.97
CA ALA A 106 6.74 12.37 7.53
C ALA A 106 7.24 13.35 6.46
N MET A 107 7.96 12.85 5.44
CA MET A 107 8.59 13.68 4.42
C MET A 107 7.67 14.02 3.25
N PHE A 108 6.76 13.13 2.89
CA PHE A 108 5.91 13.25 1.70
C PHE A 108 4.43 12.93 1.99
N PRO A 109 3.76 13.70 2.89
CA PRO A 109 2.32 13.57 3.14
C PRO A 109 1.49 14.03 1.93
N GLU A 110 0.30 13.44 1.73
CA GLU A 110 -0.58 13.77 0.58
C GLU A 110 -1.11 15.20 0.64
N ASP A 111 -1.46 15.67 1.84
CA ASP A 111 -2.10 16.98 2.05
C ASP A 111 -1.13 18.16 1.95
N GLY A 112 0.12 17.95 1.51
CA GLY A 112 1.13 19.00 1.38
C GLY A 112 1.33 19.68 2.73
N GLY A 113 1.96 18.96 3.67
CA GLY A 113 2.12 19.39 5.05
C GLY A 113 2.40 20.89 5.14
N GLU A 114 1.60 21.60 5.94
CA GLU A 114 1.74 23.02 6.22
C GLU A 114 3.14 23.32 6.78
N TRP A 115 4.12 23.45 5.89
CA TRP A 115 5.44 23.97 6.16
C TRP A 115 5.63 25.17 5.23
N GLY A 116 4.94 26.24 5.61
CA GLY A 116 5.32 27.61 5.24
C GLY A 116 6.41 28.14 6.17
#